data_AF-U6DD01-F1
#
_entry.id   AF-U6DD01-F1
#
_cell.length_a   1.000
_cell.length_b   1.000
_cell.length_c   1.000
_cell.angle_alpha   90.00
_cell.angle_beta   90.00
_cell.angle_gamma   90.00
#
_symmetry.space_group_name_H-M   'P 1'
#
loop_
_entity.id
_entity.type
_entity.pdbx_description
1 polymer ?
#
loop_
_entity_poly.entity_id
_entity_poly.type
_entity_poly.pdbx_seq_one_letter_code
_entity_poly.pdbx_strand_id
1 'polypeptide(L)'
;RMGNWNEDIYLEEERMKDFLEKREKGQLLIQRNRRLKENLLRPMQLSITEDGYLRCGYKVMLVNPDYPETEADLVLGGDLSLCMTLEEIKSPPSDQLEVPCGLSAAQTKIPVGRNTFIILSADRNAMGQVLRYGQNFCLATTGGFEDRTLYLSSDHRTLLRSSKRSWLQEVYLTDEASYLNCWQAAFLDPQFRLEYEGSPVPANAKIIL
;
A
#
# COMPACT_ATOMS: atom_id res chain seq x y z
N ARG A 1 50.38 23.19 9.62
CA ARG A 1 49.19 22.54 10.21
C ARG A 1 48.81 23.39 11.42
N MET A 2 47.65 24.05 11.39
CA MET A 2 47.12 24.85 12.49
C MET A 2 45.75 24.29 12.88
N GLY A 3 45.42 24.33 14.17
CA GLY A 3 44.16 23.81 14.69
C GLY A 3 44.12 22.29 14.81
N ASN A 4 42.92 21.74 14.96
CA ASN A 4 42.62 20.35 15.30
C ASN A 4 42.82 19.34 14.15
N TRP A 5 43.72 19.67 13.22
CA TRP A 5 43.94 18.99 11.94
C TRP A 5 44.19 17.48 12.07
N ASN A 6 44.81 17.06 13.18
CA ASN A 6 45.08 15.65 13.42
C ASN A 6 43.79 14.89 13.80
N GLU A 7 42.96 15.46 14.67
CA GLU A 7 41.66 14.88 15.01
C GLU A 7 40.73 14.85 13.80
N ASP A 8 40.75 15.90 12.97
CA ASP A 8 39.96 15.94 11.73
C ASP A 8 40.33 14.79 10.77
N ILE A 9 41.62 14.50 10.61
CA ILE A 9 42.10 13.35 9.80
C ILE A 9 41.63 12.03 10.42
N TYR A 10 41.80 11.84 11.73
CA TYR A 10 41.38 10.60 12.40
C TYR A 10 39.86 10.36 12.27
N LEU A 11 39.05 11.42 12.46
CA LEU A 11 37.60 11.35 12.28
C LEU A 11 37.22 10.97 10.84
N GLU A 12 37.93 11.51 9.85
CA GLU A 12 37.70 11.17 8.44
C GLU A 12 38.08 9.73 8.10
N GLU A 13 39.18 9.23 8.66
CA GLU A 13 39.60 7.82 8.52
C GLU A 13 38.59 6.85 9.16
N GLU A 14 38.11 7.13 10.38
CA GLU A 14 37.08 6.32 11.03
C GLU A 14 35.77 6.32 10.24
N ARG A 15 35.33 7.50 9.75
CA ARG A 15 34.14 7.62 8.91
C ARG A 15 34.27 6.80 7.62
N MET A 16 35.44 6.80 6.99
CA MET A 16 35.71 6.01 5.80
C MET A 16 35.67 4.50 6.11
N LYS A 17 36.26 4.08 7.23
CA LYS A 17 36.25 2.68 7.66
C LYS A 17 34.83 2.17 7.91
N ASP A 18 34.01 2.92 8.65
CA ASP A 18 32.59 2.60 8.88
C ASP A 18 31.80 2.51 7.56
N PHE A 19 32.03 3.46 6.64
CA PHE A 19 31.41 3.43 5.33
C PHE A 19 31.77 2.16 4.53
N LEU A 20 33.05 1.80 4.48
CA LEU A 20 33.52 0.62 3.75
C LEU A 20 32.97 -0.67 4.35
N GLU A 21 32.95 -0.79 5.68
CA GLU A 21 32.39 -1.93 6.39
C GLU A 21 30.88 -2.07 6.11
N LYS A 22 30.13 -0.97 6.19
CA LYS A 22 28.69 -0.96 5.86
C LYS A 22 28.44 -1.29 4.39
N ARG A 23 29.29 -0.81 3.48
CA ARG A 23 29.19 -1.09 2.04
C ARG A 23 29.38 -2.58 1.75
N GLU A 24 30.40 -3.19 2.35
CA GLU A 24 30.70 -4.61 2.20
C GLU A 24 29.57 -5.49 2.75
N LYS A 25 29.02 -5.12 3.92
CA LYS A 25 27.87 -5.80 4.52
C LYS A 25 26.53 -5.50 3.83
N GLY A 26 26.49 -4.62 2.82
CA GLY A 26 25.23 -4.26 2.15
C GLY A 26 24.27 -3.44 3.03
N GLN A 27 24.78 -2.73 4.03
CA GLN A 27 24.01 -2.04 5.07
C GLN A 27 23.86 -0.54 4.80
N LEU A 28 24.43 -0.03 3.71
CA LEU A 28 24.21 1.37 3.33
C LEU A 28 22.74 1.60 2.99
N LEU A 29 22.20 2.76 3.41
CA LEU A 29 20.83 3.15 3.11
C LEU A 29 20.49 3.08 1.62
N ILE A 30 21.45 3.42 0.74
CA ILE A 30 21.26 3.32 -0.72
C ILE A 30 21.09 1.88 -1.20
N GLN A 31 21.86 0.94 -0.63
CA GLN A 31 21.77 -0.49 -0.98
C GLN A 31 20.45 -1.08 -0.49
N ARG A 32 20.04 -0.75 0.74
CA ARG A 32 18.75 -1.19 1.31
C ARG A 32 17.55 -0.63 0.54
N ASN A 33 17.55 0.69 0.28
CA ASN A 33 16.49 1.33 -0.50
C ASN A 33 16.39 0.75 -1.91
N ARG A 34 17.51 0.40 -2.54
CA ARG A 34 17.50 -0.25 -3.85
C ARG A 34 16.78 -1.60 -3.80
N ARG A 35 17.11 -2.47 -2.84
CA ARG A 35 16.43 -3.77 -2.67
C ARG A 35 14.92 -3.61 -2.40
N LEU A 36 14.55 -2.70 -1.50
CA LEU A 36 13.14 -2.40 -1.22
C LEU A 36 12.40 -1.88 -2.46
N LYS A 37 13.02 -0.97 -3.23
CA LYS A 37 12.44 -0.43 -4.47
C LYS A 37 12.29 -1.51 -5.54
N GLU A 38 13.25 -2.42 -5.68
CA GLU A 38 13.17 -3.55 -6.62
C GLU A 38 11.97 -4.44 -6.31
N ASN A 39 11.67 -4.70 -5.02
CA ASN A 39 10.49 -5.45 -4.60
C ASN A 39 9.18 -4.68 -4.79
N LEU A 40 9.13 -3.42 -4.36
CA LEU A 40 7.93 -2.56 -4.45
C LEU A 40 7.52 -2.25 -5.89
N LEU A 41 8.49 -2.10 -6.79
CA LEU A 41 8.28 -1.75 -8.19
C LEU A 41 8.34 -2.97 -9.11
N ARG A 42 8.42 -4.19 -8.55
CA ARG A 42 8.33 -5.43 -9.31
C ARG A 42 7.03 -5.41 -10.14
N PRO A 43 7.11 -5.58 -11.47
CA PRO A 43 5.92 -5.67 -12.31
C PRO A 43 5.02 -6.82 -11.88
N MET A 44 3.71 -6.55 -11.82
CA MET A 44 2.69 -7.52 -11.43
C MET A 44 1.70 -7.76 -12.55
N GLN A 45 1.09 -8.94 -12.57
CA GLN A 45 -0.03 -9.25 -13.45
C GLN A 45 -1.32 -9.29 -12.64
N LEU A 46 -2.33 -8.56 -13.11
CA LEU A 46 -3.66 -8.58 -12.53
C LEU A 46 -4.42 -9.84 -12.95
N SER A 47 -5.35 -10.27 -12.10
CA SER A 47 -6.22 -11.39 -12.44
C SER A 47 -7.24 -10.97 -13.50
N ILE A 48 -7.46 -11.85 -14.47
CA ILE A 48 -8.47 -11.67 -15.52
C ILE A 48 -9.70 -12.46 -15.12
N THR A 49 -10.88 -11.84 -15.24
CA THR A 49 -12.17 -12.50 -15.00
C THR A 49 -12.68 -13.14 -16.29
N GLU A 50 -13.21 -14.37 -16.20
CA GLU A 50 -13.83 -15.07 -17.33
C GLU A 50 -15.31 -14.75 -17.46
N ASP A 51 -16.00 -14.55 -16.32
CA ASP A 51 -17.44 -14.34 -16.21
C ASP A 51 -17.83 -12.88 -15.94
N GLY A 52 -16.84 -11.98 -15.84
CA GLY A 52 -17.05 -10.55 -15.63
C GLY A 52 -17.16 -10.12 -14.17
N TYR A 53 -17.01 -11.04 -13.20
CA TYR A 53 -17.13 -10.75 -11.77
C TYR A 53 -15.81 -10.84 -11.00
N LEU A 54 -15.71 -10.08 -9.90
CA LEU A 54 -14.60 -10.16 -8.97
C LEU A 54 -14.70 -11.40 -8.09
N ARG A 55 -13.56 -12.01 -7.77
CA ARG A 55 -13.47 -13.22 -6.95
C ARG A 55 -12.40 -13.10 -5.88
N CYS A 56 -12.60 -13.77 -4.75
CA CYS A 56 -11.56 -13.94 -3.74
C CYS A 56 -10.36 -14.68 -4.36
N GLY A 57 -9.16 -14.16 -4.11
CA GLY A 57 -7.90 -14.59 -4.69
C GLY A 57 -7.44 -13.76 -5.89
N TYR A 58 -8.28 -12.86 -6.42
CA TYR A 58 -7.88 -12.01 -7.53
C TYR A 58 -6.89 -10.93 -7.11
N LYS A 59 -5.89 -10.72 -7.98
CA LYS A 59 -4.95 -9.60 -7.93
C LYS A 59 -5.56 -8.41 -8.63
N VAL A 60 -5.82 -7.34 -7.89
CA VAL A 60 -6.53 -6.14 -8.35
C VAL A 60 -5.77 -4.86 -8.01
N MET A 61 -6.11 -3.79 -8.71
CA MET A 61 -5.74 -2.42 -8.33
C MET A 61 -7.00 -1.68 -7.88
N LEU A 62 -6.85 -0.84 -6.86
CA LEU A 62 -7.87 0.14 -6.51
C LEU A 62 -7.54 1.45 -7.21
N VAL A 63 -8.45 1.90 -8.08
CA VAL A 63 -8.29 3.12 -8.87
C VAL A 63 -9.47 4.04 -8.60
N ASN A 64 -9.17 5.24 -8.12
CA ASN A 64 -10.12 6.34 -8.10
C ASN A 64 -10.13 6.96 -9.51
N PRO A 65 -11.23 6.83 -10.27
CA PRO A 65 -11.30 7.38 -11.63
C PRO A 65 -11.30 8.91 -11.60
N ASP A 66 -10.81 9.52 -12.67
CA ASP A 66 -10.87 10.96 -12.84
C ASP A 66 -12.31 11.46 -12.80
N TYR A 67 -12.51 12.59 -12.13
CA TYR A 67 -13.79 13.28 -12.09
C TYR A 67 -13.68 14.60 -12.85
N PRO A 68 -14.66 14.94 -13.71
CA PRO A 68 -14.64 16.20 -14.46
C PRO A 68 -14.99 17.42 -13.60
N GLU A 69 -14.59 17.46 -12.31
CA GLU A 69 -14.90 18.59 -11.44
C GLU A 69 -14.03 19.82 -11.74
N THR A 70 -14.72 20.93 -11.96
CA THR A 70 -14.23 22.26 -12.34
C THR A 70 -13.68 23.07 -11.15
N GLU A 71 -13.39 22.44 -10.02
CA GLU A 71 -12.83 23.15 -8.87
C GLU A 71 -11.30 23.27 -9.03
N ALA A 72 -10.85 24.52 -9.16
CA ALA A 72 -9.56 24.93 -9.68
C ALA A 72 -8.32 24.60 -8.81
N ASP A 73 -8.44 23.73 -7.80
CA ASP A 73 -7.36 23.46 -6.83
C ASP A 73 -7.01 21.97 -6.65
N LEU A 74 -7.53 21.07 -7.49
CA LEU A 74 -7.11 19.66 -7.47
C LEU A 74 -5.71 19.49 -8.08
N VAL A 75 -4.74 19.22 -7.20
CA VAL A 75 -3.30 19.12 -7.50
C VAL A 75 -2.93 17.96 -8.45
N LEU A 76 -3.84 17.00 -8.67
CA LEU A 76 -3.60 15.81 -9.50
C LEU A 76 -4.87 15.45 -10.28
N GLY A 77 -4.89 15.71 -11.59
CA GLY A 77 -5.93 15.19 -12.50
C GLY A 77 -5.67 13.74 -12.93
N GLY A 78 -6.68 13.07 -13.46
CA GLY A 78 -6.58 11.71 -13.99
C GLY A 78 -6.78 10.60 -12.95
N ASP A 79 -6.76 9.36 -13.42
CA ASP A 79 -6.98 8.18 -12.58
C ASP A 79 -5.85 7.94 -11.57
N LEU A 80 -6.24 7.81 -10.29
CA LEU A 80 -5.32 7.67 -9.17
C LEU A 80 -5.40 6.25 -8.58
N SER A 81 -4.28 5.53 -8.53
CA SER A 81 -4.22 4.23 -7.85
C SER A 81 -3.75 4.34 -6.40
N LEU A 82 -4.36 3.53 -5.53
CA LEU A 82 -3.90 3.35 -4.16
C LEU A 82 -2.53 2.64 -4.15
N CYS A 83 -1.54 3.27 -3.54
CA CYS A 83 -0.16 2.81 -3.49
C CYS A 83 0.36 2.81 -2.05
N MET A 84 1.15 1.80 -1.70
CA MET A 84 2.00 1.84 -0.52
C MET A 84 3.07 2.93 -0.65
N THR A 85 3.25 3.68 0.43
CA THR A 85 4.28 4.70 0.58
C THR A 85 5.33 4.22 1.56
N LEU A 86 6.61 4.32 1.19
CA LEU A 86 7.72 4.07 2.11
C LEU A 86 8.09 5.38 2.79
N GLU A 87 8.04 5.42 4.13
CA GLU A 87 8.62 6.55 4.87
C GLU A 87 10.13 6.34 5.00
N GLU A 88 10.90 7.10 4.23
CA GLU A 88 12.37 6.95 4.15
C GLU A 88 13.11 7.28 5.46
N ILE A 89 12.45 7.98 6.40
CA ILE A 89 13.12 8.65 7.54
C ILE A 89 13.34 7.71 8.74
N LYS A 90 12.67 6.55 8.79
CA LYS A 90 12.73 5.63 9.95
C LYS A 90 13.13 4.21 9.60
N SER A 91 13.79 3.97 8.45
CA SER A 91 14.17 2.61 8.08
C SER A 91 15.01 1.96 9.18
N PRO A 92 14.53 0.90 9.86
CA PRO A 92 15.32 0.21 10.87
C PRO A 92 16.60 -0.37 10.24
N PRO A 93 17.57 -0.83 11.04
CA PRO A 93 18.75 -1.53 10.53
C PRO A 93 18.41 -2.85 9.81
N SER A 94 17.14 -3.24 9.75
CA SER A 94 16.61 -4.42 9.09
C SER A 94 16.22 -4.10 7.64
N ASP A 95 16.39 -5.08 6.74
CA ASP A 95 15.86 -5.00 5.37
C ASP A 95 14.32 -5.19 5.31
N GLN A 96 13.66 -5.29 6.48
CA GLN A 96 12.22 -5.45 6.60
C GLN A 96 11.47 -4.11 6.56
N LEU A 97 10.25 -4.15 6.03
CA LEU A 97 9.34 -3.02 6.01
C LEU A 97 8.85 -2.68 7.43
N GLU A 98 8.89 -1.41 7.81
CA GLU A 98 8.31 -0.94 9.05
C GLU A 98 6.77 -0.93 8.93
N VAL A 99 6.10 -1.53 9.90
CA VAL A 99 4.65 -1.65 9.98
C VAL A 99 4.15 -0.81 11.16
N PRO A 100 3.06 -0.04 11.04
CA PRO A 100 2.18 0.10 9.88
C PRO A 100 2.78 0.95 8.75
N CYS A 101 2.43 0.62 7.50
CA CYS A 101 2.89 1.35 6.33
C CYS A 101 1.81 2.33 5.86
N GLY A 102 2.23 3.55 5.53
CA GLY A 102 1.33 4.55 4.95
C GLY A 102 0.92 4.22 3.52
N LEU A 103 -0.22 4.76 3.10
CA LEU A 103 -0.72 4.68 1.74
C LEU A 103 -0.84 6.09 1.14
N SER A 104 -0.75 6.17 -0.18
CA SER A 104 -1.00 7.38 -0.96
C SER A 104 -1.72 7.05 -2.25
N ALA A 105 -2.17 8.09 -2.95
CA ALA A 105 -2.73 7.98 -4.29
C ALA A 105 -1.67 8.44 -5.31
N ALA A 106 -1.46 7.67 -6.38
CA ALA A 106 -0.51 8.00 -7.45
C ALA A 106 -1.15 7.89 -8.83
N GLN A 107 -0.79 8.81 -9.74
CA GLN A 107 -1.21 8.79 -11.14
C GLN A 107 -0.51 7.65 -11.91
N THR A 108 -1.02 6.44 -11.78
CA THR A 108 -0.52 5.27 -12.52
C THR A 108 -1.57 4.18 -12.56
N LYS A 109 -1.63 3.49 -13.71
CA LYS A 109 -2.37 2.24 -13.91
C LYS A 109 -1.45 1.05 -14.16
N ILE A 110 -0.14 1.24 -13.97
CA ILE A 110 0.84 0.17 -14.17
C ILE A 110 0.84 -0.71 -12.92
N PRO A 111 0.50 -2.00 -13.04
CA PRO A 111 0.49 -2.92 -11.90
C PRO A 111 1.92 -3.25 -11.46
N VAL A 112 2.22 -2.92 -10.20
CA VAL A 112 3.47 -3.23 -9.51
C VAL A 112 3.17 -3.71 -8.08
N GLY A 113 4.17 -4.26 -7.39
CA GLY A 113 4.01 -4.77 -6.02
C GLY A 113 3.35 -3.76 -5.06
N ARG A 114 3.71 -2.48 -5.15
CA ARG A 114 3.21 -1.43 -4.23
C ARG A 114 1.74 -1.05 -4.40
N ASN A 115 1.09 -1.36 -5.54
CA ASN A 115 -0.28 -0.95 -5.84
C ASN A 115 -1.20 -2.11 -6.24
N THR A 116 -0.72 -3.35 -6.10
CA THR A 116 -1.47 -4.56 -6.42
C THR A 116 -1.86 -5.30 -5.15
N PHE A 117 -3.15 -5.50 -4.96
CA PHE A 117 -3.75 -6.15 -3.79
C PHE A 117 -4.40 -7.48 -4.17
N ILE A 118 -4.45 -8.42 -3.24
CA ILE A 118 -5.21 -9.66 -3.33
C ILE A 118 -6.51 -9.49 -2.54
N ILE A 119 -7.64 -9.82 -3.17
CA ILE A 119 -8.93 -9.91 -2.48
C ILE A 119 -8.94 -11.19 -1.66
N LEU A 120 -9.13 -11.09 -0.34
CA LEU A 120 -9.24 -12.23 0.56
C LEU A 120 -10.65 -12.30 1.12
N SER A 121 -11.19 -13.51 1.27
CA SER A 121 -12.41 -13.70 2.03
C SER A 121 -12.17 -13.40 3.51
N ALA A 122 -13.13 -12.75 4.17
CA ALA A 122 -13.06 -12.49 5.62
C ALA A 122 -12.93 -13.79 6.43
N ASP A 123 -13.56 -14.88 5.97
CA ASP A 123 -13.52 -16.20 6.60
C ASP A 123 -12.26 -17.01 6.23
N ARG A 124 -11.35 -16.43 5.44
CA ARG A 124 -10.03 -16.97 5.05
C ARG A 124 -10.01 -18.34 4.36
N ASN A 125 -11.18 -18.92 4.06
CA ASN A 125 -11.28 -20.27 3.47
C ASN A 125 -12.06 -20.33 2.14
N ALA A 126 -12.49 -19.18 1.60
CA ALA A 126 -13.36 -19.13 0.42
C ALA A 126 -12.65 -18.56 -0.82
N MET A 127 -11.52 -19.15 -1.21
CA MET A 127 -10.81 -18.76 -2.45
C MET A 127 -11.65 -19.11 -3.68
N GLY A 128 -11.66 -18.22 -4.67
CA GLY A 128 -12.43 -18.37 -5.92
C GLY A 128 -13.91 -17.98 -5.84
N GLN A 129 -14.44 -17.72 -4.63
CA GLN A 129 -15.82 -17.26 -4.46
C GLN A 129 -16.02 -15.86 -5.08
N VAL A 130 -17.14 -15.67 -5.77
CA VAL A 130 -17.57 -14.37 -6.30
C VAL A 130 -17.80 -13.39 -5.16
N LEU A 131 -17.17 -12.22 -5.24
CA LEU A 131 -17.35 -11.12 -4.30
C LEU A 131 -18.73 -10.47 -4.54
N ARG A 132 -19.46 -10.20 -3.46
CA ARG A 132 -20.80 -9.63 -3.49
C ARG A 132 -20.87 -8.29 -2.78
N TYR A 133 -21.77 -7.41 -3.21
CA TYR A 133 -22.03 -6.16 -2.49
C TYR A 133 -22.50 -6.44 -1.06
N GLY A 134 -22.00 -5.65 -0.10
CA GLY A 134 -22.27 -5.82 1.34
C GLY A 134 -21.53 -6.99 2.01
N GLN A 135 -20.82 -7.84 1.26
CA GLN A 135 -20.02 -8.92 1.83
C GLN A 135 -18.70 -8.38 2.38
N ASN A 136 -18.31 -8.83 3.58
CA ASN A 136 -16.99 -8.55 4.16
C ASN A 136 -15.88 -9.27 3.38
N PHE A 137 -14.84 -8.52 3.04
CA PHE A 137 -13.60 -9.05 2.47
C PHE A 137 -12.41 -8.24 2.99
N CYS A 138 -11.20 -8.76 2.81
CA CYS A 138 -9.97 -8.05 3.14
C CYS A 138 -9.17 -7.80 1.86
N LEU A 139 -8.38 -6.73 1.86
CA LEU A 139 -7.39 -6.48 0.82
C LEU A 139 -6.01 -6.65 1.43
N ALA A 140 -5.19 -7.45 0.77
CA ALA A 140 -3.84 -7.75 1.23
C ALA A 140 -2.81 -7.41 0.15
N THR A 141 -1.59 -7.07 0.53
CA THR A 141 -0.49 -6.90 -0.42
C THR A 141 -0.24 -8.21 -1.17
N THR A 142 0.01 -8.10 -2.47
CA THR A 142 0.58 -9.23 -3.23
C THR A 142 2.04 -9.42 -2.81
N GLY A 143 2.47 -10.67 -2.61
CA GLY A 143 3.83 -11.00 -2.15
C GLY A 143 4.93 -10.15 -2.81
N GLY A 144 5.87 -9.70 -1.98
CA GLY A 144 6.91 -8.72 -2.31
C GLY A 144 7.80 -8.39 -1.10
N PHE A 145 7.31 -8.67 0.10
CA PHE A 145 8.09 -8.75 1.33
C PHE A 145 8.14 -10.22 1.71
N GLU A 146 9.31 -10.83 1.64
CA GLU A 146 9.48 -12.24 2.00
C GLU A 146 8.95 -12.43 3.44
N ASP A 147 7.94 -13.31 3.56
CA ASP A 147 7.26 -13.76 4.78
C ASP A 147 6.17 -12.87 5.44
N ARG A 148 5.78 -11.71 4.88
CA ARG A 148 4.70 -10.91 5.49
C ARG A 148 3.62 -10.44 4.51
N THR A 149 2.38 -10.76 4.86
CA THR A 149 1.18 -10.25 4.21
C THR A 149 0.67 -9.04 5.00
N LEU A 150 0.48 -7.92 4.33
CA LEU A 150 -0.03 -6.70 4.95
C LEU A 150 -1.46 -6.44 4.49
N TYR A 151 -2.34 -6.16 5.44
CA TYR A 151 -3.76 -5.94 5.22
C TYR A 151 -4.09 -4.45 5.22
N LEU A 152 -4.88 -4.04 4.23
CA LEU A 152 -5.50 -2.72 4.18
C LEU A 152 -6.40 -2.53 5.39
N SER A 153 -6.12 -1.51 6.18
CA SER A 153 -6.75 -1.31 7.47
C SER A 153 -7.08 0.14 7.71
N SER A 154 -8.10 0.37 8.51
CA SER A 154 -8.46 1.70 8.97
C SER A 154 -9.10 1.60 10.35
N ASP A 155 -8.80 2.57 11.21
CA ASP A 155 -9.33 2.64 12.57
C ASP A 155 -9.86 4.04 12.85
N HIS A 156 -10.73 4.17 13.85
CA HIS A 156 -11.29 5.44 14.24
C HIS A 156 -10.20 6.46 14.54
N ARG A 157 -10.42 7.67 14.01
CA ARG A 157 -9.53 8.80 14.24
C ARG A 157 -9.38 9.08 15.73
N THR A 158 -8.14 9.19 16.20
CA THR A 158 -7.79 9.70 17.53
C THR A 158 -6.84 10.87 17.41
N LEU A 159 -6.53 11.55 18.52
CA LEU A 159 -5.51 12.61 18.54
C LEU A 159 -4.13 12.11 18.11
N LEU A 160 -3.84 10.82 18.32
CA LEU A 160 -2.56 10.20 18.00
C LEU A 160 -2.56 9.48 16.64
N ARG A 161 -3.74 9.17 16.09
CA ARG A 161 -3.90 8.44 14.81
C ARG A 161 -4.87 9.15 13.89
N SER A 162 -4.31 9.79 12.86
CA SER A 162 -5.05 10.51 11.82
C SER A 162 -4.18 10.74 10.59
N SER A 163 -4.82 10.97 9.44
CA SER A 163 -4.13 11.34 8.21
C SER A 163 -3.33 12.63 8.39
N LYS A 164 -2.04 12.60 8.03
CA LYS A 164 -1.07 13.68 8.24
C LYS A 164 -1.49 15.05 7.68
N ARG A 165 -2.29 15.07 6.61
CA ARG A 165 -2.68 16.32 5.92
C ARG A 165 -4.11 16.76 6.22
N SER A 166 -5.04 15.82 6.25
CA SER A 166 -6.47 16.13 6.38
C SER A 166 -7.00 15.99 7.80
N TRP A 167 -6.23 15.38 8.72
CA TRP A 167 -6.71 14.99 10.05
C TRP A 167 -7.98 14.13 9.98
N LEU A 168 -8.20 13.39 8.90
CA LEU A 168 -9.28 12.40 8.80
C LEU A 168 -8.79 11.04 9.30
N GLN A 169 -9.69 10.06 9.30
CA GLN A 169 -9.36 8.66 9.55
C GLN A 169 -8.28 8.18 8.57
N GLU A 170 -7.21 7.61 9.11
CA GLU A 170 -6.08 7.13 8.31
C GLU A 170 -6.36 5.74 7.73
N VAL A 171 -5.75 5.47 6.59
CA VAL A 171 -5.73 4.14 5.97
C VAL A 171 -4.28 3.70 5.87
N TYR A 172 -3.99 2.51 6.35
CA TYR A 172 -2.63 1.98 6.48
C TYR A 172 -2.58 0.48 6.18
N LEU A 173 -1.37 -0.05 6.07
CA LEU A 173 -1.11 -1.47 5.89
C LEU A 173 -0.48 -2.05 7.16
N THR A 174 -1.04 -3.16 7.68
CA THR A 174 -0.51 -3.85 8.87
C THR A 174 -0.44 -5.37 8.68
N ASP A 175 0.49 -6.05 9.34
CA ASP A 175 0.55 -7.52 9.39
C ASP A 175 -0.43 -8.12 10.42
N GLU A 176 -1.09 -7.28 11.21
CA GLU A 176 -2.09 -7.69 12.19
C GLU A 176 -3.44 -8.03 11.54
N ALA A 177 -3.87 -9.28 11.73
CA ALA A 177 -5.19 -9.75 11.38
C ALA A 177 -6.25 -9.31 12.42
N SER A 178 -7.17 -8.44 12.02
CA SER A 178 -8.25 -7.91 12.86
C SER A 178 -9.50 -7.56 12.03
N TYR A 179 -10.60 -7.24 12.71
CA TYR A 179 -11.81 -6.74 12.05
C TYR A 179 -11.60 -5.39 11.35
N LEU A 180 -10.58 -4.62 11.74
CA LEU A 180 -10.20 -3.36 11.08
C LEU A 180 -9.67 -3.57 9.65
N ASN A 181 -9.36 -4.82 9.28
CA ASN A 181 -8.98 -5.17 7.92
C ASN A 181 -10.19 -5.46 7.01
N CYS A 182 -11.41 -5.51 7.55
CA CYS A 182 -12.61 -5.87 6.81
C CYS A 182 -13.18 -4.64 6.09
N TRP A 183 -13.40 -4.79 4.79
CA TRP A 183 -14.01 -3.81 3.90
C TRP A 183 -15.27 -4.41 3.28
N GLN A 184 -16.16 -3.53 2.82
CA GLN A 184 -17.34 -3.91 2.05
C GLN A 184 -17.41 -3.11 0.78
N ALA A 185 -17.76 -3.77 -0.32
CA ALA A 185 -18.08 -3.09 -1.55
C ALA A 185 -19.55 -2.64 -1.46
N ALA A 186 -19.78 -1.33 -1.50
CA ALA A 186 -21.10 -0.76 -1.62
C ALA A 186 -21.33 -0.25 -3.05
N PHE A 187 -22.58 -0.34 -3.51
CA PHE A 187 -22.97 0.24 -4.79
C PHE A 187 -22.77 1.76 -4.76
N LEU A 188 -22.35 2.33 -5.90
CA LEU A 188 -21.98 3.75 -6.01
C LEU A 188 -23.14 4.66 -5.59
N ASP A 189 -24.32 4.44 -6.18
CA ASP A 189 -25.53 5.20 -5.89
C ASP A 189 -26.17 4.72 -4.59
N PRO A 190 -26.31 5.58 -3.56
CA PRO A 190 -26.95 5.23 -2.30
C PRO A 190 -28.39 4.72 -2.45
N GLN A 191 -29.14 5.19 -3.44
CA GLN A 191 -30.55 4.84 -3.63
C GLN A 191 -30.75 3.38 -4.06
N PHE A 192 -29.72 2.78 -4.65
CA PHE A 192 -29.77 1.42 -5.17
C PHE A 192 -29.02 0.39 -4.30
N ARG A 193 -28.45 0.80 -3.16
CA ARG A 193 -27.60 -0.11 -2.36
C ARG A 193 -28.36 -1.32 -1.82
N LEU A 194 -29.64 -1.15 -1.46
CA LEU A 194 -30.47 -2.23 -0.92
C LEU A 194 -30.81 -3.25 -2.00
N GLU A 195 -31.12 -2.79 -3.20
CA GLU A 195 -31.48 -3.60 -4.36
C GLU A 195 -30.31 -4.44 -4.86
N TYR A 196 -29.10 -3.89 -4.79
CA TYR A 196 -27.88 -4.58 -5.22
C TYR A 196 -27.20 -5.38 -4.11
N GLU A 197 -27.69 -5.32 -2.87
CA GLU A 197 -27.12 -6.08 -1.76
C GLU A 197 -27.08 -7.58 -2.07
N GLY A 198 -25.94 -8.22 -1.83
CA GLY A 198 -25.71 -9.63 -2.16
C GLY A 198 -25.53 -9.94 -3.65
N SER A 199 -25.69 -8.96 -4.55
CA SER A 199 -25.42 -9.16 -5.98
C SER A 199 -23.90 -9.26 -6.25
N PRO A 200 -23.47 -10.04 -7.26
CA PRO A 200 -22.08 -10.10 -7.69
C PRO A 200 -21.51 -8.73 -8.06
N VAL A 201 -20.27 -8.44 -7.63
CA VAL A 201 -19.56 -7.21 -8.01
C VAL A 201 -18.90 -7.40 -9.37
N PRO A 202 -19.28 -6.63 -10.41
CA PRO A 202 -18.64 -6.71 -11.72
C PRO A 202 -17.20 -6.18 -11.67
N ALA A 203 -16.30 -6.76 -12.46
CA ALA A 203 -14.96 -6.23 -12.63
C ALA A 203 -15.01 -4.82 -13.25
N ASN A 204 -14.13 -3.93 -12.79
CA ASN A 204 -14.08 -2.51 -13.21
C ASN A 204 -15.33 -1.68 -12.91
N ALA A 205 -16.28 -2.20 -12.11
CA ALA A 205 -17.40 -1.40 -11.62
C ALA A 205 -16.92 -0.31 -10.67
N LYS A 206 -17.56 0.86 -10.73
CA LYS A 206 -17.38 1.91 -9.72
C LYS A 206 -18.11 1.50 -8.45
N ILE A 207 -17.39 1.47 -7.33
CA ILE A 207 -17.91 1.08 -6.03
C ILE A 207 -17.44 2.06 -4.97
N ILE A 208 -18.08 2.03 -3.80
CA ILE A 208 -17.57 2.63 -2.58
C ILE A 208 -16.96 1.51 -1.73
N LEU A 209 -15.80 1.77 -1.16
CA LEU A 209 -15.14 0.96 -0.14
C LEU A 209 -15.22 1.65 1.21
#